data_AF-A0A3B0ZWC8-F1
#
_entry.id   AF-A0A3B0ZWC8-F1
#
_cell.length_a   1.000
_cell.length_b   1.000
_cell.length_c   1.000
_cell.angle_alpha   90.00
_cell.angle_beta   90.00
_cell.angle_gamma   90.00
#
_symmetry.space_group_name_H-M   'P 1'
#
loop_
_entity.id
_entity.type
_entity.pdbx_description
1 polymer ?
#
loop_
_entity_poly.entity_id
_entity_poly.type
_entity_poly.pdbx_seq_one_letter_code
_entity_poly.pdbx_strand_id
1 'polypeptide(L)'
;MNKVKLIILSILILNSAGAFAWEIHSENDNKAAYIIINTGKSLQELDKILLNKKGTLTSITLKRLVRLKNISIQQDIVAYLKKHHPEEYEESIRSAGNKHNPALKAIQKHFETAILKSNYVSSVNNLLRTYGYVVGSVSTENFFLIKKGDDYKFDAITWLIIKKITGTSK
;
A
#
# COMPACT_ATOMS: atom_id res chain seq x y z
N MET A 1 23.87 -53.24 19.32
CA MET A 1 23.42 -52.52 20.53
C MET A 1 23.33 -51.04 20.21
N ASN A 2 22.13 -50.49 19.98
CA ASN A 2 21.96 -49.05 19.70
C ASN A 2 21.10 -48.39 20.80
N LYS A 3 21.61 -47.32 21.41
CA LYS A 3 20.86 -46.37 22.23
C LYS A 3 21.38 -44.96 21.95
N VAL A 4 20.76 -44.27 21.00
CA VAL A 4 20.89 -42.81 20.82
C VAL A 4 19.55 -42.19 21.22
N LYS A 5 19.60 -41.06 21.94
CA LYS A 5 18.43 -40.55 22.68
C LYS A 5 17.46 -39.79 21.77
N LEU A 6 16.19 -39.89 22.16
CA LEU A 6 15.09 -39.04 21.73
C LEU A 6 15.42 -37.56 21.98
N ILE A 7 15.20 -36.70 20.99
CA ILE A 7 14.92 -35.27 21.17
C ILE A 7 13.61 -34.97 20.45
N ILE A 8 12.62 -34.50 21.19
CA ILE A 8 11.36 -33.99 20.64
C ILE A 8 11.57 -32.52 20.32
N LEU A 9 11.21 -32.09 19.10
CA LEU A 9 10.95 -30.68 18.82
C LEU A 9 9.66 -30.53 18.00
N SER A 10 8.53 -30.57 18.70
CA SER A 10 7.21 -30.32 18.12
C SER A 10 7.02 -28.82 17.91
N ILE A 11 7.07 -28.36 16.66
CA ILE A 11 6.50 -27.06 16.28
C ILE A 11 5.47 -27.30 15.17
N LEU A 12 4.19 -27.27 15.53
CA LEU A 12 3.11 -27.11 14.57
C LEU A 12 3.22 -25.71 13.95
N ILE A 13 3.24 -25.64 12.62
CA ILE A 13 2.76 -24.46 11.91
C ILE A 13 1.71 -24.92 10.90
N LEU A 14 0.49 -25.15 11.38
CA LEU A 14 -0.69 -25.13 10.51
C LEU A 14 -0.93 -23.69 10.04
N ASN A 15 -0.24 -23.27 8.98
CA ASN A 15 -0.58 -22.06 8.24
C ASN A 15 -1.68 -22.37 7.22
N SER A 16 -2.87 -22.69 7.73
CA SER A 16 -4.11 -22.74 6.94
C SER A 16 -4.60 -21.31 6.61
N ALA A 17 -3.79 -20.57 5.85
CA ALA A 17 -4.16 -19.29 5.25
C ALA A 17 -4.61 -19.55 3.81
N GLY A 18 -5.87 -19.25 3.50
CA GLY A 18 -6.52 -19.68 2.26
C GLY A 18 -5.83 -19.18 0.98
N ALA A 19 -5.85 -20.01 -0.06
CA ALA A 19 -5.47 -19.60 -1.41
C ALA A 19 -6.52 -18.62 -1.96
N PHE A 20 -6.28 -17.33 -1.82
CA PHE A 20 -7.16 -16.28 -2.34
C PHE A 20 -6.76 -15.91 -3.77
N ALA A 21 -7.68 -16.07 -4.73
CA ALA A 21 -7.49 -15.58 -6.09
C ALA A 21 -7.58 -14.03 -6.13
N TRP A 22 -6.71 -13.35 -6.90
CA TRP A 22 -6.86 -11.92 -7.19
C TRP A 22 -6.35 -11.54 -8.59
N GLU A 23 -7.28 -10.96 -9.36
CA GLU A 23 -7.17 -10.61 -10.79
C GLU A 23 -6.29 -9.36 -11.02
N ILE A 24 -5.41 -9.45 -12.02
CA ILE A 24 -4.50 -8.38 -12.44
C ILE A 24 -4.46 -8.35 -13.97
N HIS A 25 -4.73 -7.18 -14.53
CA HIS A 25 -4.44 -6.91 -15.94
C HIS A 25 -3.10 -6.20 -16.03
N SER A 26 -2.14 -6.80 -16.74
CA SER A 26 -0.98 -6.09 -17.27
C SER A 26 -1.36 -5.56 -18.65
N GLU A 27 -1.94 -4.37 -18.72
CA GLU A 27 -2.16 -3.70 -19.99
C GLU A 27 -0.79 -3.32 -20.57
N ASN A 28 -0.50 -3.82 -21.77
CA ASN A 28 0.88 -3.96 -22.22
C ASN A 28 1.02 -3.59 -23.70
N ASP A 29 1.06 -2.28 -23.98
CA ASP A 29 1.52 -1.76 -25.26
C ASP A 29 2.72 -0.80 -25.09
N ASN A 30 3.89 -1.42 -24.96
CA ASN A 30 5.21 -0.92 -25.36
C ASN A 30 5.80 0.37 -24.76
N LYS A 31 5.11 1.19 -23.94
CA LYS A 31 5.71 2.43 -23.38
C LYS A 31 5.63 2.62 -21.86
N ALA A 32 4.56 2.22 -21.20
CA ALA A 32 4.42 2.35 -19.75
C ALA A 32 3.49 1.26 -19.20
N ALA A 33 4.00 0.39 -18.31
CA ALA A 33 3.15 -0.60 -17.65
C ALA A 33 2.87 -0.19 -16.21
N TYR A 34 1.61 -0.33 -15.80
CA TYR A 34 1.13 -0.17 -14.44
C TYR A 34 0.73 -1.52 -13.84
N ILE A 35 0.76 -1.64 -12.51
CA ILE A 35 0.36 -2.88 -11.80
C ILE A 35 -0.90 -2.61 -10.99
N ILE A 36 -1.92 -3.46 -11.15
CA ILE A 36 -3.16 -3.40 -10.38
C ILE A 36 -3.07 -4.34 -9.16
N ILE A 37 -3.17 -3.78 -7.95
CA ILE A 37 -3.26 -4.56 -6.70
C ILE A 37 -4.71 -4.54 -6.21
N ASN A 38 -5.47 -5.60 -6.52
CA ASN A 38 -6.91 -5.70 -6.28
C ASN A 38 -7.27 -6.15 -4.84
N THR A 39 -6.46 -5.77 -3.85
CA THR A 39 -6.55 -6.11 -2.40
C THR A 39 -6.22 -7.56 -2.01
N GLY A 40 -5.83 -7.79 -0.75
CA GLY A 40 -5.55 -9.12 -0.19
C GLY A 40 -4.17 -9.72 -0.54
N LYS A 41 -3.30 -8.95 -1.18
CA LYS A 41 -2.03 -9.38 -1.77
C LYS A 41 -0.82 -9.30 -0.82
N SER A 42 0.17 -10.19 -1.03
CA SER A 42 1.49 -10.17 -0.39
C SER A 42 2.59 -9.65 -1.34
N LEU A 43 3.73 -9.23 -0.78
CA LEU A 43 4.89 -8.75 -1.54
C LEU A 43 5.47 -9.81 -2.48
N GLN A 44 5.37 -11.10 -2.12
CA GLN A 44 5.89 -12.24 -2.90
C GLN A 44 5.23 -12.37 -4.29
N GLU A 45 4.02 -11.87 -4.46
CA GLU A 45 3.33 -11.90 -5.76
C GLU A 45 3.55 -10.62 -6.56
N LEU A 46 3.84 -9.49 -5.91
CA LEU A 46 4.39 -8.31 -6.60
C LEU A 46 5.78 -8.64 -7.17
N ASP A 47 6.61 -9.34 -6.40
CA ASP A 47 7.93 -9.84 -6.82
C ASP A 47 7.85 -10.71 -8.09
N LYS A 48 6.97 -11.72 -8.09
CA LYS A 48 6.70 -12.57 -9.28
C LYS A 48 6.26 -11.77 -10.52
N ILE A 49 5.52 -10.67 -10.35
CA ILE A 49 5.13 -9.80 -11.46
C ILE A 49 6.34 -9.02 -11.97
N LEU A 50 7.15 -8.45 -11.07
CA LEU A 50 8.36 -7.68 -11.40
C LEU A 50 9.40 -8.53 -12.14
N LEU A 51 9.62 -9.79 -11.74
CA LEU A 51 10.46 -10.77 -12.44
C LEU A 51 10.09 -10.93 -13.92
N ASN A 52 8.79 -10.98 -14.23
CA ASN A 52 8.26 -11.26 -15.57
C ASN A 52 7.94 -9.99 -16.37
N LYS A 53 8.18 -8.81 -15.80
CA LYS A 53 7.73 -7.53 -16.35
C LYS A 53 8.60 -7.04 -17.50
N LYS A 54 8.01 -6.87 -18.68
CA LYS A 54 8.65 -6.19 -19.82
C LYS A 54 8.51 -4.66 -19.72
N GLY A 55 9.50 -3.90 -20.20
CA GLY A 55 9.52 -2.43 -20.23
C GLY A 55 9.60 -1.72 -18.86
N THR A 56 9.42 -0.40 -18.85
CA THR A 56 9.51 0.45 -17.63
C THR A 56 8.27 0.33 -16.73
N LEU A 57 8.45 0.35 -15.40
CA LEU A 57 7.36 0.47 -14.41
C LEU A 57 7.10 1.95 -14.11
N THR A 58 5.83 2.39 -14.21
CA THR A 58 5.45 3.80 -14.01
C THR A 58 4.49 4.02 -12.85
N SER A 59 3.58 3.08 -12.55
CA SER A 59 2.71 3.17 -11.38
C SER A 59 2.26 1.81 -10.85
N ILE A 60 1.82 1.80 -9.59
CA ILE A 60 1.11 0.68 -8.96
C ILE A 60 -0.18 1.25 -8.37
N THR A 61 -1.36 0.80 -8.81
CA THR A 61 -2.63 1.17 -8.18
C THR A 61 -2.99 0.20 -7.07
N LEU A 62 -3.34 0.75 -5.91
CA LEU A 62 -3.89 0.01 -4.78
C LEU A 62 -5.43 -0.10 -4.87
N LYS A 63 -6.01 0.42 -5.97
CA LYS A 63 -7.43 0.78 -6.11
C LYS A 63 -7.89 1.54 -4.85
N ARG A 64 -9.02 1.13 -4.27
CA ARG A 64 -9.70 1.78 -3.15
C ARG A 64 -9.04 1.44 -1.83
N LEU A 65 -8.35 2.40 -1.23
CA LEU A 65 -7.52 2.21 -0.02
C LEU A 65 -8.27 1.54 1.14
N VAL A 66 -9.56 1.81 1.36
CA VAL A 66 -10.35 1.18 2.44
C VAL A 66 -10.56 -0.33 2.25
N ARG A 67 -10.43 -0.83 1.01
CA ARG A 67 -10.59 -2.25 0.69
C ARG A 67 -9.31 -3.05 0.93
N LEU A 68 -8.17 -2.40 1.19
CA LEU A 68 -6.93 -3.08 1.58
C LEU A 68 -7.14 -3.77 2.93
N LYS A 69 -7.20 -5.12 2.90
CA LYS A 69 -7.37 -5.96 4.11
C LYS A 69 -6.20 -5.89 5.10
N ASN A 70 -5.08 -5.25 4.75
CA ASN A 70 -3.97 -5.04 5.66
C ASN A 70 -4.21 -3.77 6.50
N ILE A 71 -4.37 -3.96 7.81
CA ILE A 71 -4.86 -2.94 8.76
C ILE A 71 -3.84 -1.80 8.97
N SER A 72 -2.54 -2.06 8.77
CA SER A 72 -1.47 -1.11 9.13
C SER A 72 -1.53 0.23 8.39
N ILE A 73 -1.85 0.25 7.09
CA ILE A 73 -1.76 1.50 6.30
C ILE A 73 -2.75 2.57 6.77
N GLN A 74 -3.95 2.20 7.22
CA GLN A 74 -4.91 3.16 7.79
C GLN A 74 -4.41 3.68 9.15
N GLN A 75 -3.76 2.83 9.95
CA GLN A 75 -3.18 3.22 11.24
C GLN A 75 -1.98 4.16 11.06
N ASP A 76 -1.06 3.83 10.13
CA ASP A 76 0.07 4.68 9.74
C ASP A 76 -0.42 6.09 9.31
N ILE A 77 -1.50 6.14 8.52
CA ILE A 77 -2.09 7.39 8.02
C ILE A 77 -2.68 8.23 9.16
N VAL A 78 -3.53 7.63 10.01
CA VAL A 78 -4.16 8.35 11.13
C VAL A 78 -3.10 8.80 12.14
N ALA A 79 -2.09 7.98 12.43
CA ALA A 79 -0.99 8.33 13.32
C ALA A 79 -0.12 9.46 12.76
N TYR A 80 0.18 9.45 11.46
CA TYR A 80 0.90 10.54 10.80
C TYR A 80 0.11 11.85 10.85
N LEU A 81 -1.18 11.81 10.45
CA LEU A 81 -2.03 13.01 10.39
C LEU A 81 -2.24 13.60 11.78
N LYS A 82 -2.60 12.81 12.80
CA LYS A 82 -2.75 13.30 14.19
C LYS A 82 -1.46 13.87 14.77
N LYS A 83 -0.29 13.42 14.32
CA LYS A 83 1.01 13.90 14.80
C LYS A 83 1.51 15.17 14.09
N HIS A 84 1.21 15.32 12.80
CA HIS A 84 1.81 16.37 11.96
C HIS A 84 0.81 17.42 11.45
N HIS A 85 -0.47 17.08 11.36
CA HIS A 85 -1.56 17.90 10.82
C HIS A 85 -2.85 17.74 11.66
N PRO A 86 -2.80 18.01 12.99
CA PRO A 86 -3.90 17.70 13.89
C PRO A 86 -5.15 18.55 13.64
N GLU A 87 -4.98 19.82 13.24
CA GLU A 87 -6.09 20.74 13.00
C GLU A 87 -6.85 20.37 11.72
N GLU A 88 -6.12 20.10 10.64
CA GLU A 88 -6.68 19.64 9.36
C GLU A 88 -7.30 18.24 9.51
N TYR A 89 -6.70 17.38 10.35
CA TYR A 89 -7.27 16.09 10.72
C TYR A 89 -8.62 16.27 11.42
N GLU A 90 -8.69 16.97 12.55
CA GLU A 90 -9.94 17.09 13.33
C GLU A 90 -11.02 17.89 12.56
N GLU A 91 -10.67 18.85 11.70
CA GLU A 91 -11.63 19.47 10.77
C GLU A 91 -12.14 18.46 9.72
N SER A 92 -11.28 17.62 9.15
CA SER A 92 -11.72 16.58 8.22
C SER A 92 -12.66 15.55 8.88
N ILE A 93 -12.46 15.25 10.17
CA ILE A 93 -13.35 14.40 10.97
C ILE A 93 -14.67 15.10 11.29
N ARG A 94 -14.64 16.35 11.79
CA ARG A 94 -15.86 17.12 12.14
C ARG A 94 -16.76 17.33 10.92
N SER A 95 -16.17 17.59 9.76
CA SER A 95 -16.88 17.81 8.50
C SER A 95 -17.02 16.52 7.66
N ALA A 96 -16.94 15.33 8.29
CA ALA A 96 -17.18 14.03 7.65
C ALA A 96 -18.63 13.87 7.15
N GLY A 97 -18.83 13.10 6.08
CA GLY A 97 -20.16 12.87 5.48
C GLY A 97 -20.65 13.99 4.56
N ASN A 98 -20.15 15.22 4.70
CA ASN A 98 -20.39 16.28 3.71
C ASN A 98 -19.55 16.02 2.44
N LYS A 99 -20.21 15.59 1.36
CA LYS A 99 -19.56 15.26 0.07
C LYS A 99 -18.83 16.44 -0.60
N HIS A 100 -19.16 17.68 -0.23
CA HIS A 100 -18.55 18.90 -0.78
C HIS A 100 -17.57 19.57 0.20
N ASN A 101 -17.19 18.90 1.28
CA ASN A 101 -16.31 19.41 2.33
C ASN A 101 -14.95 19.94 1.78
N PRO A 102 -14.63 21.24 1.89
CA PRO A 102 -13.37 21.80 1.44
C PRO A 102 -12.16 21.33 2.27
N ALA A 103 -12.33 20.95 3.53
CA ALA A 103 -11.25 20.44 4.39
C ALA A 103 -10.68 19.11 3.88
N LEU A 104 -11.46 18.31 3.14
CA LEU A 104 -10.92 17.13 2.44
C LEU A 104 -9.85 17.52 1.41
N LYS A 105 -9.99 18.67 0.71
CA LYS A 105 -8.96 19.16 -0.22
C LYS A 105 -7.70 19.64 0.51
N ALA A 106 -7.85 20.23 1.70
CA ALA A 106 -6.72 20.64 2.53
C ALA A 106 -5.90 19.40 2.96
N ILE A 107 -6.54 18.42 3.58
CA ILE A 107 -5.84 17.24 4.12
C ILE A 107 -5.34 16.26 3.04
N GLN A 108 -5.84 16.30 1.79
CA GLN A 108 -5.49 15.34 0.74
C GLN A 108 -3.97 15.20 0.50
N LYS A 109 -3.22 16.32 0.45
CA LYS A 109 -1.75 16.29 0.28
C LYS A 109 -1.03 15.68 1.48
N HIS A 110 -1.57 15.89 2.68
CA HIS A 110 -1.03 15.33 3.92
C HIS A 110 -1.32 13.83 4.01
N PHE A 111 -2.48 13.38 3.51
CA PHE A 111 -2.84 11.98 3.32
C PHE A 111 -1.94 11.27 2.28
N GLU A 112 -1.66 11.89 1.14
CA GLU A 112 -0.70 11.37 0.15
C GLU A 112 0.71 11.24 0.74
N THR A 113 1.13 12.24 1.52
CA THR A 113 2.41 12.21 2.24
C THR A 113 2.41 11.10 3.32
N ALA A 114 1.31 10.91 4.03
CA ALA A 114 1.16 9.84 5.03
C ALA A 114 1.26 8.44 4.41
N ILE A 115 0.62 8.22 3.25
CA ILE A 115 0.78 6.98 2.47
C ILE A 115 2.25 6.79 2.08
N LEU A 116 2.92 7.83 1.57
CA LEU A 116 4.33 7.76 1.16
C LEU A 116 5.29 7.44 2.33
N LYS A 117 4.91 7.80 3.56
CA LYS A 117 5.65 7.53 4.80
C LYS A 117 5.26 6.22 5.51
N SER A 118 4.23 5.52 5.02
CA SER A 118 3.71 4.29 5.65
C SER A 118 4.72 3.13 5.65
N ASN A 119 4.57 2.23 6.62
CA ASN A 119 5.29 0.96 6.70
C ASN A 119 4.98 0.07 5.48
N TYR A 120 3.77 0.19 4.92
CA TYR A 120 3.41 -0.44 3.66
C TYR A 120 4.28 0.05 2.48
N VAL A 121 4.39 1.35 2.27
CA VAL A 121 5.23 1.91 1.19
C VAL A 121 6.72 1.68 1.44
N SER A 122 7.18 1.67 2.70
CA SER A 122 8.53 1.23 3.06
C SER A 122 8.78 -0.22 2.60
N SER A 123 7.84 -1.13 2.87
CA SER A 123 7.93 -2.54 2.48
C SER A 123 7.89 -2.76 0.96
N VAL A 124 7.06 -1.99 0.24
CA VAL A 124 7.03 -1.96 -1.23
C VAL A 124 8.33 -1.40 -1.80
N ASN A 125 8.91 -0.37 -1.18
CA ASN A 125 10.20 0.20 -1.60
C ASN A 125 11.38 -0.76 -1.41
N ASN A 126 11.40 -1.55 -0.33
CA ASN A 126 12.42 -2.57 -0.13
C ASN A 126 12.43 -3.60 -1.27
N LEU A 127 11.25 -3.99 -1.76
CA LEU A 127 11.12 -4.85 -2.94
C LEU A 127 11.48 -4.12 -4.24
N LEU A 128 10.91 -2.94 -4.51
CA LEU A 128 11.16 -2.20 -5.77
C LEU A 128 12.64 -1.88 -5.99
N ARG A 129 13.43 -1.71 -4.91
CA ARG A 129 14.87 -1.48 -4.97
C ARG A 129 15.65 -2.62 -5.62
N THR A 130 15.24 -3.88 -5.46
CA THR A 130 15.93 -5.02 -6.13
C THR A 130 15.75 -4.97 -7.66
N TYR A 131 14.70 -4.29 -8.14
CA TYR A 131 14.40 -4.04 -9.55
C TYR A 131 14.86 -2.65 -10.03
N GLY A 132 15.59 -1.89 -9.22
CA GLY A 132 16.05 -0.54 -9.57
C GLY A 132 14.95 0.53 -9.61
N TYR A 133 13.89 0.38 -8.82
CA TYR A 133 12.75 1.30 -8.73
C TYR A 133 12.49 1.79 -7.30
N VAL A 134 11.72 2.87 -7.16
CA VAL A 134 11.23 3.40 -5.89
C VAL A 134 9.88 4.10 -6.08
N VAL A 135 8.99 4.07 -5.09
CA VAL A 135 7.81 4.95 -5.02
C VAL A 135 8.30 6.39 -4.85
N GLY A 136 8.11 7.19 -5.89
CA GLY A 136 8.61 8.55 -5.99
C GLY A 136 7.59 9.65 -5.64
N SER A 137 6.31 9.30 -5.59
CA SER A 137 5.19 10.09 -5.05
C SER A 137 3.93 9.21 -4.95
N VAL A 138 2.87 9.74 -4.34
CA VAL A 138 1.53 9.16 -4.33
C VAL A 138 0.60 10.12 -5.09
N SER A 139 -0.41 9.60 -5.77
CA SER A 139 -1.49 10.38 -6.37
C SER A 139 -2.84 9.75 -6.00
N THR A 140 -3.84 10.58 -5.71
CA THR A 140 -5.14 10.14 -5.20
C THR A 140 -6.31 10.75 -5.97
N GLU A 141 -7.23 9.89 -6.41
CA GLU A 141 -8.49 10.28 -7.02
C GLU A 141 -9.66 9.88 -6.13
N ASN A 142 -10.77 10.61 -6.22
CA ASN A 142 -11.98 10.34 -5.45
C ASN A 142 -11.67 10.19 -3.94
N PHE A 143 -10.97 11.17 -3.36
CA PHE A 143 -10.63 11.18 -1.94
C PHE A 143 -11.84 11.61 -1.08
N PHE A 144 -12.17 10.80 -0.07
CA PHE A 144 -13.18 11.13 0.95
C PHE A 144 -12.96 10.31 2.23
N LEU A 145 -13.72 10.68 3.27
CA LEU A 145 -13.67 10.04 4.58
C LEU A 145 -14.95 9.21 4.82
N ILE A 146 -14.79 7.93 5.13
CA ILE A 146 -15.89 7.02 5.49
C ILE A 146 -16.02 7.00 7.02
N LYS A 147 -17.20 7.35 7.54
CA LYS A 147 -17.58 7.10 8.94
C LYS A 147 -18.28 5.75 9.06
N LYS A 148 -17.95 4.95 10.07
CA LYS A 148 -18.62 3.70 10.46
C LYS A 148 -18.70 3.61 11.99
N GLY A 149 -19.84 4.00 12.57
CA GLY A 149 -19.91 4.26 14.00
C GLY A 149 -18.96 5.41 14.34
N ASP A 150 -18.12 5.23 15.35
CA ASP A 150 -17.10 6.21 15.75
C ASP A 150 -15.77 6.06 14.98
N ASP A 151 -15.65 5.00 14.18
CA ASP A 151 -14.48 4.69 13.35
C ASP A 151 -14.51 5.53 12.06
N TYR A 152 -13.39 6.17 11.71
CA TYR A 152 -13.21 6.94 10.47
C TYR A 152 -12.09 6.34 9.63
N LYS A 153 -12.31 6.17 8.32
CA LYS A 153 -11.32 5.59 7.38
C LYS A 153 -11.22 6.43 6.12
N PHE A 154 -10.00 6.81 5.77
CA PHE A 154 -9.72 7.53 4.53
C PHE A 154 -9.79 6.55 3.35
N ASP A 155 -10.47 6.94 2.27
CA ASP A 155 -10.57 6.14 1.06
C ASP A 155 -10.35 7.01 -0.18
N ALA A 156 -9.63 6.44 -1.14
CA ALA A 156 -9.30 7.04 -2.43
C ALA A 156 -8.94 5.92 -3.39
N ILE A 157 -9.05 6.19 -4.69
CA ILE A 157 -8.28 5.42 -5.69
C ILE A 157 -6.83 5.91 -5.57
N THR A 158 -5.94 5.04 -5.10
CA THR A 158 -4.56 5.41 -4.75
C THR A 158 -3.57 4.83 -5.75
N TRP A 159 -2.73 5.70 -6.32
CA TRP A 159 -1.63 5.34 -7.21
C TRP A 159 -0.29 5.63 -6.52
N LEU A 160 0.56 4.62 -6.41
CA LEU A 160 1.97 4.77 -6.10
C LEU A 160 2.69 5.06 -7.42
N ILE A 161 3.25 6.27 -7.57
CA ILE A 161 3.95 6.68 -8.79
C ILE A 161 5.41 6.24 -8.68
N ILE A 162 5.88 5.45 -9.64
CA ILE A 162 7.18 4.80 -9.58
C ILE A 162 8.21 5.60 -10.36
N LYS A 163 9.39 5.79 -9.75
CA LYS A 163 10.58 6.37 -10.39
C LYS A 163 11.64 5.28 -10.52
N LYS A 164 12.34 5.24 -11.64
CA LYS A 164 13.57 4.43 -11.78
C LYS A 164 14.67 5.08 -10.93
N ILE A 165 15.44 4.28 -10.20
CA ILE A 165 16.62 4.74 -9.48
C ILE A 165 17.71 5.00 -10.52
N THR A 166 17.94 6.27 -10.82
CA THR A 166 19.12 6.71 -11.59
C THR A 166 20.34 6.59 -10.69
N GLY A 167 21.11 5.50 -10.84
CA GLY A 167 22.41 5.41 -10.20
C GLY A 167 23.34 6.49 -10.77
N THR A 168 23.98 7.26 -9.90
CA THR A 168 25.27 7.88 -10.25
C THR A 168 26.28 6.75 -10.44
N SER A 169 26.77 6.58 -11.67
CA SER A 169 27.93 5.71 -11.91
C SER A 169 29.11 6.18 -11.06
N LYS A 170 29.76 5.22 -10.42
CA LYS A 170 31.11 5.29 -9.87
C LYS A 170 31.83 4.00 -10.26
#